data_AF-A0A3D4Z0W8-F1
#
_entry.id   AF-A0A3D4Z0W8-F1
#
_cell.length_a   1.000
_cell.length_b   1.000
_cell.length_c   1.000
_cell.angle_alpha   90.00
_cell.angle_beta   90.00
_cell.angle_gamma   90.00
#
_symmetry.space_group_name_H-M   'P 1'
#
loop_
_entity.id
_entity.type
_entity.pdbx_description
1 polymer ?
#
loop_
_entity_poly.entity_id
_entity_poly.type
_entity_poly.pdbx_seq_one_letter_code
_entity_poly.pdbx_strand_id
1 'polypeptide(L)'
;PIPWMIEAAAVLSALGQKWEDFVIIFVMLLVNAALDFFQEHRALNALKALKRRMTVEIIALRDGKFQMIPARELVPGDIVKLRIGNIVPA
;
A
#
# COMPACT_ATOMS: atom_id res chain seq x y z
N PRO A 1 -11.41 6.45 18.42
CA PRO A 1 -12.70 5.99 19.02
C PRO A 1 -12.77 4.47 19.25
N ILE A 2 -12.35 3.65 18.27
CA ILE A 2 -12.41 2.17 18.34
C ILE A 2 -11.42 1.53 19.36
N PRO A 3 -10.17 2.02 19.54
CA PRO A 3 -9.18 1.33 20.39
C PRO A 3 -9.58 1.23 21.88
N TRP A 4 -10.12 2.31 22.45
CA TRP A 4 -10.52 2.35 23.86
C TRP A 4 -11.72 1.44 24.17
N MET A 5 -12.53 1.12 23.17
CA MET A 5 -13.68 0.22 23.34
C MET A 5 -13.23 -1.24 23.50
N ILE A 6 -12.15 -1.63 22.81
CA ILE A 6 -11.55 -2.97 22.89
C ILE A 6 -10.83 -3.16 24.23
N GLU A 7 -10.14 -2.13 24.70
CA GLU A 7 -9.42 -2.13 25.97
C GLU A 7 -10.38 -2.28 27.17
N ALA A 8 -11.52 -1.59 27.15
CA ALA A 8 -12.56 -1.71 28.18
C ALA A 8 -13.22 -3.10 28.21
N ALA A 9 -13.46 -3.73 27.04
CA ALA A 9 -14.03 -5.07 26.96
C ALA A 9 -13.07 -6.15 27.50
N ALA A 10 -11.77 -6.00 27.26
CA ALA A 10 -10.75 -6.91 27.78
C ALA A 10 -10.67 -6.88 29.32
N VAL A 11 -10.74 -5.69 29.93
CA VAL A 11 -10.77 -5.52 31.40
C VAL A 11 -12.03 -6.14 32.01
N LEU A 12 -13.19 -5.92 31.41
CA LEU A 12 -14.47 -6.49 31.88
C LEU A 12 -14.52 -8.02 31.77
N SER A 13 -13.92 -8.60 30.73
CA SER A 13 -13.85 -10.05 30.54
C SER A 13 -12.89 -10.72 31.53
N ALA A 14 -11.74 -10.07 31.82
CA ALA A 14 -10.78 -10.55 32.82
C ALA A 14 -11.37 -10.60 34.25
N LEU A 15 -12.27 -9.68 34.59
CA LEU A 15 -13.00 -9.65 35.86
C LEU A 15 -14.09 -10.73 35.97
N GLY A 16 -14.54 -11.31 34.85
CA GLY A 16 -15.70 -12.19 34.81
C GLY A 16 -15.46 -13.67 35.14
N GLN A 17 -14.21 -14.16 35.16
CA GLN A 17 -13.84 -15.58 35.38
C GLN A 17 -14.65 -16.62 34.57
N LYS A 18 -15.30 -16.21 33.48
CA LYS A 18 -16.03 -17.06 32.54
C LYS A 18 -15.12 -17.42 31.39
N TRP A 19 -14.44 -18.55 31.50
CA TRP A 19 -13.53 -19.07 30.47
C TRP A 19 -14.21 -19.22 29.10
N GLU A 20 -15.51 -19.49 29.07
CA GLU A 20 -16.30 -19.55 27.84
C GLU A 20 -16.36 -18.20 27.12
N ASP A 21 -16.61 -17.11 27.85
CA ASP A 21 -16.65 -15.75 27.28
C ASP A 21 -15.25 -15.29 26.82
N PHE A 22 -14.20 -15.63 27.57
CA PHE A 22 -12.81 -15.35 27.18
C PHE A 22 -12.45 -16.00 25.84
N VAL A 23 -12.82 -17.27 25.64
CA VAL A 23 -12.54 -17.99 24.38
C VAL A 23 -13.27 -17.34 23.20
N ILE A 24 -14.54 -16.95 23.38
CA ILE A 24 -15.32 -16.29 22.31
C ILE A 24 -14.68 -14.96 21.90
N ILE A 25 -14.29 -14.13 22.88
CA ILE A 25 -13.64 -12.84 22.62
C ILE A 25 -12.27 -13.03 21.96
N PHE A 26 -11.48 -14.00 22.44
CA PHE A 26 -10.15 -14.29 21.88
C PHE A 26 -10.24 -14.75 20.42
N VAL A 27 -11.18 -15.64 20.09
CA VAL A 27 -11.43 -16.08 18.71
C VAL A 27 -11.87 -14.91 17.83
N MET A 28 -12.78 -14.05 18.33
CA MET A 28 -13.23 -12.86 17.60
C MET A 28 -12.07 -11.90 17.30
N LEU A 29 -11.17 -11.67 18.27
CA LEU A 29 -9.96 -10.86 18.09
C LEU A 29 -9.02 -11.45 17.04
N LEU A 30 -8.81 -12.77 17.07
CA LEU A 30 -8.00 -13.47 16.07
C LEU A 30 -8.58 -13.31 14.66
N VAL A 31 -9.89 -13.45 14.52
CA VAL A 31 -10.59 -13.26 13.24
C VAL A 31 -10.47 -11.82 12.75
N ASN A 32 -10.69 -10.83 13.63
CA ASN A 32 -10.54 -9.42 13.27
C ASN A 32 -9.11 -9.09 12.85
N ALA A 33 -8.11 -9.54 13.62
CA ALA A 33 -6.70 -9.33 13.28
C ALA A 33 -6.32 -10.01 11.95
N ALA A 34 -6.83 -11.22 11.70
CA ALA A 34 -6.62 -11.89 10.42
C ALA A 34 -7.28 -11.12 9.27
N LEU A 35 -8.54 -10.69 9.42
CA LEU A 35 -9.25 -9.91 8.42
C LEU A 35 -8.56 -8.56 8.15
N ASP A 36 -8.12 -7.86 9.19
CA ASP A 36 -7.38 -6.61 9.07
C ASP A 36 -6.05 -6.84 8.36
N PHE A 37 -5.30 -7.90 8.70
CA PHE A 37 -4.07 -8.26 8.02
C PHE A 37 -4.30 -8.58 6.53
N PHE A 38 -5.35 -9.35 6.20
CA PHE A 38 -5.72 -9.65 4.82
C PHE A 38 -6.17 -8.40 4.06
N GLN A 39 -6.93 -7.51 4.69
CA GLN A 39 -7.37 -6.25 4.11
C GLN A 39 -6.18 -5.29 3.86
N GLU A 40 -5.27 -5.20 4.81
CA GLU A 40 -4.07 -4.37 4.71
C GLU A 40 -3.13 -4.86 3.60
N HIS A 41 -2.98 -6.18 3.45
CA HIS A 41 -2.23 -6.75 2.34
C HIS A 41 -2.86 -6.42 0.97
N ARG A 42 -4.20 -6.41 0.89
CA ARG A 42 -4.93 -6.04 -0.32
C ARG A 42 -4.77 -4.55 -0.65
N ALA A 43 -4.83 -3.69 0.36
CA ALA A 43 -4.60 -2.25 0.22
C ALA A 43 -3.16 -1.94 -0.24
N LEU A 44 -2.16 -2.60 0.36
CA LEU A 44 -0.75 -2.47 -0.02
C LEU A 44 -0.48 -2.95 -1.44
N ASN A 45 -1.14 -4.03 -1.88
CA ASN A 45 -1.02 -4.53 -3.25
C ASN A 45 -1.66 -3.59 -4.28
N ALA A 46 -2.81 -2.99 -3.96
CA ALA A 46 -3.44 -1.98 -4.80
C ALA A 46 -2.54 -0.73 -4.94
N LEU A 47 -1.94 -0.29 -3.83
CA LEU A 47 -0.95 0.80 -3.81
C LEU A 47 0.32 0.45 -4.61
N LYS A 48 0.86 -0.77 -4.46
CA LYS A 48 2.01 -1.24 -5.27
C LYS A 48 1.67 -1.28 -6.76
N ALA A 49 0.50 -1.75 -7.14
CA ALA A 49 0.05 -1.79 -8.52
C ALA A 49 -0.10 -0.38 -9.12
N LEU A 50 -0.63 0.57 -8.34
CA LEU A 50 -0.70 1.97 -8.73
C LEU A 50 0.71 2.59 -8.85
N LYS A 51 1.59 2.33 -7.89
CA LYS A 51 2.98 2.82 -7.90
C LYS A 51 3.80 2.25 -9.06
N ARG A 52 3.52 1.02 -9.50
CA ARG A 52 4.10 0.42 -10.72
C ARG A 52 3.62 1.12 -12.00
N ARG A 53 2.35 1.57 -12.03
CA ARG A 53 1.83 2.40 -13.14
C ARG A 53 2.32 3.85 -13.10
N MET A 54 2.81 4.31 -11.95
CA MET A 54 3.50 5.60 -11.79
C MET A 54 5.01 5.50 -12.06
N THR A 55 5.45 4.51 -12.85
CA THR A 55 6.78 4.61 -13.43
C THR A 55 6.71 5.80 -14.39
N VAL A 56 7.41 6.88 -14.07
CA VAL A 56 7.45 8.08 -14.91
C VAL A 56 8.02 7.64 -16.26
N GLU A 57 7.17 7.55 -17.28
CA GLU A 57 7.58 7.25 -18.65
C GLU A 57 7.93 8.56 -19.35
N ILE A 58 9.04 8.55 -20.08
CA ILE A 58 9.55 9.71 -20.83
C ILE A 58 9.67 9.31 -22.29
N ILE A 59 9.42 10.25 -23.19
CA ILE A 59 9.68 10.06 -24.62
C ILE A 59 11.13 10.48 -24.90
N ALA A 60 11.99 9.52 -25.19
CA ALA A 60 13.39 9.74 -25.55
C ALA A 60 13.68 9.25 -26.98
N LEU A 61 14.67 9.84 -27.64
CA LEU A 61 15.15 9.42 -28.95
C LEU A 61 16.17 8.28 -28.80
N ARG A 62 15.82 7.08 -29.27
CA ARG A 62 16.71 5.92 -29.34
C ARG A 62 16.68 5.35 -30.75
N ASP A 63 17.84 4.97 -31.28
CA ASP A 63 17.96 4.40 -32.63
C ASP A 63 17.28 5.25 -33.73
N GLY A 64 17.31 6.58 -33.57
CA GLY A 64 16.69 7.53 -34.50
C GLY A 64 15.15 7.61 -34.44
N LYS A 65 14.50 6.92 -33.48
CA LYS A 65 13.04 6.97 -33.28
C LYS A 65 12.69 7.40 -31.86
N PHE A 66 11.61 8.16 -31.73
CA PHE A 66 11.08 8.52 -30.41
C PHE A 66 10.31 7.34 -29.83
N GLN A 67 10.72 6.89 -28.66
CA GLN A 67 10.10 5.78 -27.95
C GLN A 67 9.88 6.15 -26.48
N MET A 68 8.85 5.53 -25.88
CA MET A 68 8.57 5.69 -24.46
C MET A 68 9.48 4.76 -23.66
N ILE A 69 10.31 5.33 -22.79
CA ILE A 69 11.21 4.59 -21.91
C ILE A 69 10.94 4.96 -20.45
N PRO A 70 11.18 4.04 -19.50
CA PRO A 70 11.14 4.37 -18.08
C PRO A 70 12.17 5.45 -17.75
N ALA A 71 11.80 6.46 -16.96
CA ALA A 71 12.72 7.54 -16.53
C ALA A 71 14.01 7.04 -15.85
N ARG A 72 13.99 5.82 -15.31
CA ARG A 72 15.14 5.18 -14.67
C ARG A 72 16.21 4.70 -15.64
N GLU A 73 15.87 4.53 -16.92
CA GLU A 73 16.78 4.10 -17.98
C GLU A 73 17.36 5.29 -18.75
N LEU A 74 16.98 6.52 -18.35
CA LEU A 74 17.52 7.75 -18.94
C LEU A 74 18.99 7.92 -18.54
N VAL A 75 19.83 8.19 -19.52
CA VAL A 75 21.26 8.46 -19.33
C VAL A 75 21.62 9.87 -19.82
N PRO A 76 22.64 10.52 -19.21
CA PRO A 76 23.13 11.80 -19.71
C PRO A 76 23.55 11.68 -21.18
N GLY A 77 22.89 12.43 -22.06
CA GLY A 77 23.09 12.38 -23.51
C GLY A 77 21.83 12.01 -24.31
N ASP A 78 20.78 11.52 -23.66
CA ASP A 78 19.50 11.23 -24.31
C ASP A 78 18.75 12.53 -24.70
N ILE A 79 18.15 12.54 -25.90
CA ILE A 79 17.28 13.64 -26.36
C ILE A 79 15.85 13.31 -25.96
N VAL A 80 15.28 14.11 -25.05
CA VAL A 80 13.91 13.93 -24.53
C VAL A 80 12.94 14.95 -25.11
N LYS A 81 11.68 14.55 -25.31
CA LYS A 81 10.61 15.44 -25.75
C LYS A 81 9.73 15.85 -24.56
N LEU A 82 9.95 17.06 -24.06
CA LEU A 82 9.19 17.63 -22.95
C LEU A 82 7.90 18.30 -23.45
N ARG A 83 6.76 17.97 -22.82
CA ARG A 83 5.50 18.71 -22.97
C ARG A 83 5.22 19.51 -21.70
N ILE A 84 4.43 20.56 -21.86
CA ILE A 84 3.94 21.38 -20.73
C ILE A 84 3.21 20.46 -19.74
N GLY A 85 3.68 20.42 -18.49
CA GLY A 85 3.16 19.54 -17.44
C GLY A 85 3.98 18.26 -17.15
N ASN A 86 5.08 18.01 -17.88
CA ASN A 86 5.98 16.91 -17.52
C ASN A 86 6.90 17.29 -16.36
N ILE A 87 7.05 16.36 -15.40
CA ILE A 87 8.05 16.44 -14.33
C ILE A 87 9.41 16.21 -14.98
N VAL A 88 10.37 17.12 -14.80
CA VAL A 88 11.75 16.99 -15.29
C VAL A 88 12.46 15.96 -14.41
N PRO A 89 12.80 14.76 -14.93
CA PRO A 89 13.49 13.75 -14.16
C PRO A 89 14.99 13.86 -14.48
N ALA A 90 15.73 14.39 -13.49
CA ALA A 90 17.16 14.76 -13.53
C ALA A 90 17.46 16.15 -14.14
#